data_AF-A0A1I1YQ10-F1
#
_entry.id   AF-A0A1I1YQ10-F1
#
_cell.length_a   1.000
_cell.length_b   1.000
_cell.length_c   1.000
_cell.angle_alpha   90.00
_cell.angle_beta   90.00
_cell.angle_gamma   90.00
#
_symmetry.space_group_name_H-M   'P 1'
#
loop_
_entity.id
_entity.type
_entity.pdbx_description
1 polymer ?
#
loop_
_entity_poly.entity_id
_entity_poly.type
_entity_poly.pdbx_seq_one_letter_code
_entity_poly.pdbx_strand_id
1 'polypeptide(L)'
;MKWFRGQHKAKDGEFLTGQEEFNELKGISFKEFLHGRFLAGKELGRHWGFMTFIVFLAFLYIGNRYQTEHLLERQADLMKELKELKYEAITTSSELMNMSKQSEVMDRVHRAGIDLEVLKTPPRILKVEKLDE
;
A
#
# COMPACT_ATOMS: atom_id res chain seq x y z
N MET A 1 -21.56 -43.93 67.42
CA MET A 1 -22.47 -43.63 66.30
C MET A 1 -21.64 -43.16 65.10
N LYS A 2 -21.82 -43.82 63.95
CA LYS A 2 -21.25 -43.44 62.64
C LYS A 2 -21.92 -42.16 62.11
N TRP A 3 -21.44 -41.70 60.94
CA TRP A 3 -22.05 -40.75 59.97
C TRP A 3 -21.57 -39.30 60.19
N PHE A 4 -20.80 -38.61 59.31
CA PHE A 4 -20.48 -38.80 57.89
C PHE A 4 -19.23 -37.99 57.50
N ARG A 5 -18.54 -38.45 56.44
CA ARG A 5 -17.54 -37.68 55.70
C ARG A 5 -18.21 -36.63 54.81
N GLY A 6 -17.55 -35.49 54.69
CA GLY A 6 -17.71 -34.57 53.56
C GLY A 6 -16.38 -33.87 53.30
N GLN A 7 -15.57 -34.42 52.39
CA GLN A 7 -14.54 -33.63 51.74
C GLN A 7 -15.23 -32.72 50.72
N HIS A 8 -14.93 -31.43 50.72
CA HIS A 8 -14.92 -30.67 49.47
C HIS A 8 -13.85 -29.57 49.53
N LYS A 9 -12.71 -29.93 48.94
CA LYS A 9 -11.69 -29.16 48.23
C LYS A 9 -11.58 -27.65 48.51
N ALA A 10 -10.36 -27.29 48.92
CA ALA A 10 -9.71 -26.04 48.55
C ALA A 10 -9.95 -25.69 47.07
N LYS A 11 -10.38 -24.46 46.82
CA LYS A 11 -10.16 -23.79 45.54
C LYS A 11 -9.23 -22.62 45.81
N ASP A 12 -7.94 -22.95 45.77
CA ASP A 12 -6.91 -21.97 45.48
C ASP A 12 -7.08 -21.55 44.02
N GLY A 13 -7.03 -20.24 43.77
CA GLY A 13 -6.65 -19.67 42.49
C GLY A 13 -7.69 -19.73 41.37
N GLU A 14 -8.46 -18.66 41.24
CA GLU A 14 -8.68 -18.06 39.91
C GLU A 14 -8.33 -16.58 40.04
N PHE A 15 -7.09 -16.27 39.65
CA PHE A 15 -6.69 -14.91 39.32
C PHE A 15 -7.60 -14.51 38.16
N LEU A 16 -8.63 -13.71 38.44
CA LEU A 16 -9.50 -13.18 37.40
C LEU A 16 -8.58 -12.41 36.45
N THR A 17 -8.43 -12.94 35.24
CA THR A 17 -7.67 -12.32 34.18
C THR A 17 -8.32 -10.96 33.97
N GLY A 18 -7.67 -9.88 34.39
CA GLY A 18 -8.24 -8.53 34.38
C GLY A 18 -8.77 -8.09 33.00
N GLN A 19 -8.38 -8.79 31.94
CA GLN A 19 -8.89 -8.63 30.59
C GLN A 19 -10.37 -9.00 30.41
N GLU A 20 -10.90 -9.98 31.16
CA GLU A 20 -12.31 -10.40 31.09
C GLU A 20 -13.22 -9.40 31.81
N GLU A 21 -12.86 -8.95 33.01
CA GLU A 21 -13.58 -7.88 33.69
C GLU A 21 -13.51 -6.57 32.90
N PHE A 22 -12.37 -6.22 32.29
CA PHE A 22 -12.29 -5.05 31.41
C PHE A 22 -13.22 -5.16 30.21
N ASN A 23 -13.40 -6.35 29.61
CA ASN A 23 -14.30 -6.55 28.48
C ASN A 23 -15.78 -6.50 28.89
N GLU A 24 -16.14 -7.07 30.04
CA GLU A 24 -17.49 -6.93 30.59
C GLU A 24 -17.80 -5.48 31.00
N LEU A 25 -16.87 -4.79 31.67
CA LEU A 25 -16.99 -3.37 32.04
C LEU A 25 -17.09 -2.47 30.79
N LYS A 26 -16.30 -2.75 29.75
CA LYS A 26 -16.33 -1.99 28.49
C LYS A 26 -17.62 -2.22 27.70
N GLY A 27 -18.12 -3.45 27.69
CA GLY A 27 -19.40 -3.82 27.07
C GLY A 27 -20.60 -3.19 27.78
N ILE A 28 -20.63 -3.21 29.12
CA ILE A 28 -21.69 -2.62 29.93
C ILE A 28 -21.67 -1.08 29.80
N SER A 29 -20.51 -0.45 29.94
CA SER A 29 -20.36 1.01 29.86
C SER A 29 -20.75 1.57 28.48
N PHE A 30 -20.32 0.91 27.40
CA PHE A 30 -20.69 1.33 26.04
C PHE A 30 -22.16 1.07 25.73
N LYS A 31 -22.74 -0.03 26.22
CA LYS A 31 -24.17 -0.34 26.07
C LYS A 31 -25.06 0.61 26.86
N GLU A 32 -24.64 1.04 28.04
CA GLU A 32 -25.34 2.05 28.86
C GLU A 32 -25.25 3.46 28.26
N PHE A 33 -24.10 3.80 27.66
CA PHE A 33 -23.92 5.01 26.88
C PHE A 33 -24.85 5.05 25.65
N LEU A 34 -24.91 3.94 24.90
CA LEU A 34 -25.80 3.77 23.75
C LEU A 34 -27.29 3.70 24.14
N HIS A 35 -27.63 3.16 25.31
CA HIS A 35 -29.01 3.13 25.84
C HIS A 35 -29.56 4.52 26.17
N GLY A 36 -28.76 5.58 26.05
CA GLY A 36 -29.23 6.95 26.17
C GLY A 36 -29.32 7.47 27.61
N ARG A 37 -28.84 6.71 28.60
CA ARG A 37 -28.74 7.20 29.98
C ARG A 37 -27.75 8.37 30.11
N PHE A 38 -26.69 8.37 29.28
CA PHE A 38 -25.80 9.51 29.14
C PHE A 38 -26.48 10.67 28.39
N LEU A 39 -27.13 10.39 27.25
CA LEU A 39 -27.86 11.38 26.44
C LEU A 39 -28.97 12.11 27.21
N ALA A 40 -29.63 11.43 28.15
CA ALA A 40 -30.66 11.99 29.04
C ALA A 40 -30.09 12.82 30.22
N GLY A 41 -28.77 12.92 30.34
CA GLY A 41 -28.12 13.77 31.32
C GLY A 41 -28.54 15.23 31.14
N LYS A 42 -28.96 15.88 32.23
CA LYS A 42 -29.44 17.28 32.26
C LYS A 42 -28.47 18.27 31.57
N GLU A 43 -27.18 17.96 31.58
CA GLU A 43 -26.11 18.74 30.93
C GLU A 43 -26.04 18.57 29.41
N LEU A 44 -26.36 17.38 28.87
CA LEU A 44 -26.40 17.13 27.42
C LEU A 44 -27.65 17.70 26.77
N GLY A 45 -28.78 17.70 27.48
CA GLY A 45 -30.00 18.39 27.04
C GLY A 45 -29.77 19.90 26.83
N ARG A 46 -28.89 20.52 27.66
CA ARG A 46 -28.52 21.93 27.52
C ARG A 46 -27.66 22.24 26.30
N HIS A 47 -26.97 21.24 25.74
CA HIS A 47 -26.05 21.37 24.60
C HIS A 47 -26.40 20.45 23.41
N TRP A 48 -27.68 20.14 23.22
CA TRP A 48 -28.16 19.26 22.13
C TRP A 48 -27.71 19.70 20.72
N GLY A 49 -27.63 21.01 20.47
CA GLY A 49 -27.14 21.55 19.20
C GLY A 49 -25.68 21.16 18.91
N PHE A 50 -24.83 21.13 19.93
CA PHE A 50 -23.43 20.71 19.80
C PHE A 50 -23.30 19.21 19.54
N MET A 51 -24.13 18.38 20.19
CA MET A 51 -24.17 16.94 19.94
C MET A 51 -24.55 16.64 18.48
N THR A 52 -25.57 17.33 17.96
CA THR A 52 -26.01 17.20 16.58
C THR A 52 -24.91 17.64 15.61
N PHE A 53 -24.17 18.69 15.94
CA PHE A 53 -23.04 19.16 15.15
C PHE A 53 -21.91 18.11 15.05
N ILE A 54 -21.57 17.44 16.15
CA ILE A 54 -20.56 16.35 16.14
C ILE A 54 -21.04 15.18 15.30
N VAL A 55 -22.31 14.78 15.45
CA VAL A 55 -22.90 13.69 14.65
C VAL A 55 -22.87 14.04 13.16
N PHE A 56 -23.20 15.27 12.80
CA PHE A 56 -23.11 15.77 11.42
C PHE A 56 -21.66 15.72 10.89
N LEU A 57 -20.68 16.14 11.69
CA LEU A 57 -19.26 16.02 11.36
C LEU A 57 -18.83 14.56 11.17
N ALA A 58 -19.35 13.64 11.98
CA ALA A 58 -19.09 12.20 11.82
C ALA A 58 -19.63 11.67 10.48
N PHE A 59 -20.83 12.09 10.08
CA PHE A 59 -21.37 11.77 8.75
C PHE A 59 -20.52 12.33 7.61
N LEU A 60 -20.10 13.60 7.71
CA LEU A 60 -19.18 14.21 6.73
C LEU A 60 -17.84 13.46 6.67
N TYR A 61 -17.30 13.05 7.81
CA TYR A 61 -16.06 12.30 7.89
C TYR A 61 -16.17 10.94 7.20
N ILE A 62 -17.24 10.19 7.44
CA ILE A 62 -17.49 8.91 6.78
C ILE A 62 -17.58 9.12 5.25
N GLY A 63 -18.32 10.14 4.81
CA GLY A 63 -18.42 10.47 3.38
C GLY A 63 -17.07 10.81 2.75
N ASN A 64 -16.23 11.59 3.45
CA ASN A 64 -14.90 11.96 2.96
C ASN A 64 -13.95 10.75 2.89
N ARG A 65 -14.06 9.83 3.86
CA ARG A 65 -13.28 8.59 3.89
C ARG A 65 -13.54 7.70 2.68
N TYR A 66 -14.79 7.52 2.28
CA TYR A 66 -15.13 6.73 1.09
C TYR A 66 -14.48 7.27 -0.20
N GLN A 67 -14.42 8.60 -0.35
CA GLN A 67 -13.74 9.22 -1.49
C GLN A 67 -12.24 8.93 -1.50
N THR A 68 -11.61 8.92 -0.33
CA THR A 68 -10.19 8.63 -0.18
C THR A 68 -9.88 7.17 -0.53
N GLU A 69 -10.75 6.23 -0.15
CA GLU A 69 -10.59 4.81 -0.47
C GLU A 69 -10.62 4.55 -1.99
N HIS A 70 -11.52 5.19 -2.74
CA HIS A 70 -11.59 5.05 -4.20
C HIS A 70 -10.41 5.72 -4.93
N LEU A 71 -9.91 6.84 -4.40
CA LEU A 71 -8.73 7.51 -4.94
C LEU A 71 -7.47 6.67 -4.76
N LEU A 72 -7.32 6.02 -3.61
CA LEU A 72 -6.20 5.11 -3.32
C LEU A 72 -6.14 3.94 -4.29
N GLU A 73 -7.29 3.32 -4.58
CA GLU A 73 -7.36 2.18 -5.51
C GLU A 73 -6.97 2.62 -6.93
N ARG A 74 -7.56 3.71 -7.44
CA ARG A 74 -7.19 4.26 -8.75
C ARG A 74 -5.72 4.65 -8.84
N GLN A 75 -5.16 5.20 -7.76
CA GLN A 75 -3.74 5.55 -7.72
C GLN A 75 -2.86 4.30 -7.80
N ALA A 76 -3.25 3.20 -7.15
CA ALA A 76 -2.53 1.94 -7.23
C ALA A 76 -2.55 1.36 -8.65
N ASP A 77 -3.70 1.39 -9.33
CA ASP A 77 -3.84 0.94 -10.71
C ASP A 77 -2.98 1.77 -11.68
N LEU A 78 -3.05 3.10 -11.57
CA LEU A 78 -2.23 4.00 -12.38
C LEU A 78 -0.72 3.78 -12.17
N MET A 79 -0.30 3.52 -10.93
CA MET A 79 1.11 3.20 -10.63
C MET A 79 1.54 1.87 -11.26
N LYS A 80 0.64 0.88 -11.31
CA LYS A 80 0.89 -0.40 -11.95
C LYS A 80 1.05 -0.23 -13.46
N GLU A 81 0.14 0.49 -14.12
CA GLU A 81 0.21 0.78 -15.55
C GLU A 81 1.51 1.53 -15.91
N LEU A 82 1.87 2.56 -15.14
CA LEU A 82 3.12 3.30 -15.34
C LEU A 82 4.35 2.39 -15.25
N LYS A 83 4.33 1.44 -14.31
CA LYS A 83 5.41 0.49 -14.11
C LYS A 83 5.52 -0.48 -15.29
N GLU A 84 4.39 -1.02 -15.75
CA GLU A 84 4.31 -1.89 -16.92
C GLU A 84 4.84 -1.18 -18.18
N LEU A 85 4.36 0.03 -18.45
CA LEU A 85 4.80 0.82 -19.59
C LEU A 85 6.30 1.14 -19.56
N LYS A 86 6.85 1.39 -18.36
CA LYS A 86 8.29 1.58 -18.18
C LYS A 86 9.09 0.31 -18.48
N TYR A 87 8.61 -0.86 -18.07
CA TYR A 87 9.26 -2.13 -18.40
C TYR A 87 9.21 -2.42 -19.89
N GLU A 88 8.08 -2.14 -20.53
CA GLU A 88 7.92 -2.28 -21.98
C GLU A 88 8.92 -1.38 -22.71
N ALA A 89 8.98 -0.10 -22.38
CA ALA A 89 9.93 0.83 -22.97
C ALA A 89 11.40 0.40 -22.81
N ILE A 90 11.78 -0.10 -21.62
CA ILE A 90 13.13 -0.63 -21.36
C ILE A 90 13.40 -1.86 -22.23
N THR A 91 12.44 -2.78 -22.30
CA THR A 91 12.58 -4.05 -23.05
C THR A 91 12.69 -3.76 -24.55
N THR A 92 11.79 -2.95 -25.10
CA THR A 92 11.79 -2.56 -26.51
C THR A 92 13.06 -1.81 -26.88
N SER A 93 13.51 -0.87 -26.05
CA SER A 93 14.77 -0.16 -26.26
C SER A 93 15.96 -1.12 -26.23
N SER A 94 15.97 -2.07 -25.30
CA SER A 94 17.03 -3.09 -25.22
C SER A 94 17.03 -4.02 -26.43
N GLU A 95 15.86 -4.38 -26.96
CA GLU A 95 15.72 -5.19 -28.16
C GLU A 95 16.25 -4.43 -29.39
N LEU A 96 15.86 -3.17 -29.56
CA LEU A 96 16.41 -2.29 -30.60
C LEU A 96 17.92 -2.13 -30.50
N MET A 97 18.45 -1.96 -29.29
CA MET A 97 19.89 -1.84 -29.06
C MET A 97 20.62 -3.14 -29.38
N ASN A 98 20.03 -4.29 -29.06
CA ASN A 98 20.58 -5.59 -29.42
C ASN A 98 20.56 -5.81 -30.93
N MET A 99 19.46 -5.42 -31.60
CA MET A 99 19.34 -5.49 -33.06
C MET A 99 20.32 -4.55 -33.79
N SER A 100 20.60 -3.39 -33.20
CA SER A 100 21.52 -2.39 -33.74
C SER A 100 22.98 -2.68 -33.37
N LYS A 101 23.24 -3.70 -32.55
CA LYS A 101 24.59 -4.05 -32.11
C LYS A 101 25.41 -4.48 -33.33
N GLN A 102 26.61 -3.90 -33.49
CA GLN A 102 27.48 -4.20 -34.63
C GLN A 102 27.71 -5.69 -34.85
N SER A 103 27.86 -6.49 -33.79
CA SER A 103 28.01 -7.94 -33.91
C SER A 103 26.76 -8.62 -34.51
N GLU A 104 25.56 -8.21 -34.10
CA GLU A 104 24.29 -8.81 -34.56
C GLU A 104 23.99 -8.40 -36.01
N VAL A 105 24.33 -7.15 -36.37
CA VAL A 105 24.29 -6.65 -37.76
C VAL A 105 25.27 -7.43 -38.63
N MET A 106 26.51 -7.63 -38.18
CA MET A 106 27.51 -8.42 -38.93
C MET A 106 27.07 -9.86 -39.13
N ASP A 107 26.54 -10.51 -38.09
CA ASP A 107 26.01 -11.87 -38.19
C ASP A 107 24.80 -11.97 -39.14
N ARG A 108 23.94 -10.94 -39.18
CA ARG A 108 22.84 -10.87 -40.17
C ARG A 108 23.34 -10.68 -41.59
N VAL A 109 24.31 -9.80 -41.80
CA VAL A 109 24.92 -9.51 -43.10
C VAL A 109 25.63 -10.76 -43.66
N HIS A 110 26.39 -11.47 -42.82
CA HIS A 110 27.07 -12.71 -43.19
C HIS A 110 26.07 -13.83 -43.55
N ARG A 111 25.00 -13.98 -42.75
CA ARG A 111 23.92 -14.94 -43.05
C ARG A 111 23.14 -14.59 -44.33
N ALA A 112 23.04 -13.31 -44.68
CA ALA A 112 22.40 -12.85 -45.91
C ALA A 112 23.30 -13.03 -47.16
N GLY A 113 24.53 -13.52 -47.01
CA GLY A 113 25.46 -13.75 -48.11
C GLY A 113 26.02 -12.47 -48.73
N ILE A 114 25.94 -11.35 -48.01
CA ILE A 114 26.45 -10.06 -48.47
C ILE A 114 27.89 -9.93 -47.97
N ASP A 115 28.85 -9.83 -48.91
CA ASP A 115 30.28 -9.73 -48.62
C ASP A 115 30.66 -8.30 -48.17
N LEU A 116 30.21 -7.96 -46.96
CA LEU A 116 30.43 -6.66 -46.31
C LEU A 116 31.32 -6.89 -45.09
N GLU A 117 32.57 -6.40 -45.14
CA GLU A 117 33.51 -6.39 -44.02
C GLU A 117 33.53 -5.03 -43.30
N VAL A 118 33.68 -5.05 -41.97
CA VAL A 118 33.85 -3.81 -41.18
C VAL A 118 35.20 -3.19 -41.53
N LEU A 119 35.18 -1.94 -41.98
CA LEU A 119 36.39 -1.13 -42.19
C LEU A 119 37.14 -0.96 -40.85
N LYS A 120 38.31 -1.59 -40.72
CA LYS A 120 39.19 -1.48 -39.54
C LYS A 120 40.02 -0.20 -39.52
N THR A 121 40.07 0.51 -40.65
CA THR A 121 40.84 1.75 -40.83
C THR A 121 39.95 2.83 -41.44
N PRO A 122 40.09 4.10 -41.01
CA PRO A 122 39.27 5.18 -41.52
C PRO A 122 39.51 5.39 -43.03
N PRO A 123 38.44 5.54 -43.85
CA PRO A 123 38.56 5.57 -45.31
C PRO A 123 39.23 6.85 -45.85
N ARG A 124 39.36 7.91 -45.05
CA ARG A 124 40.10 9.14 -45.41
C ARG A 124 40.79 9.75 -44.19
N ILE A 125 42.06 10.12 -44.37
CA ILE A 125 42.84 10.91 -43.41
C ILE A 125 42.78 12.36 -43.87
N LEU A 126 42.10 13.23 -43.11
CA LEU A 126 42.09 14.66 -43.37
C LEU A 126 43.41 15.25 -42.87
N LYS A 127 44.30 15.63 -43.79
CA LYS A 127 45.48 16.43 -43.46
C LYS A 127 45.02 17.87 -43.26
N VAL A 128 44.95 18.32 -42.02
CA VAL A 128 44.74 19.73 -41.70
C VAL A 128 46.12 20.38 -41.70
N GLU A 129 46.38 21.25 -42.67
CA GLU A 129 47.53 22.16 -42.62
C GLU A 129 47.28 23.10 -41.43
N LYS A 130 48.19 23.08 -40.45
CA LYS A 130 48.19 24.11 -39.42
C LYS A 130 48.64 25.41 -40.09
N LEU A 131 47.78 26.41 -40.06
CA LEU A 131 48.18 27.79 -40.29
C LEU A 131 49.08 28.18 -39.11
N ASP A 132 50.38 28.30 -39.38
CA ASP A 132 51.36 28.81 -38.43
C ASP A 132 51.03 30.28 -38.11
N GLU A 133 50.89 30.60 -36.81
CA GLU A 133 50.85 31.97 -36.26
C GLU A 133 52.22 32.65 -36.34
#